data_AF-A0A3D4AN85-F1
#
_entry.id   AF-A0A3D4AN85-F1
#
_cell.length_a   1.000
_cell.length_b   1.000
_cell.length_c   1.000
_cell.angle_alpha   90.00
_cell.angle_beta   90.00
_cell.angle_gamma   90.00
#
_symmetry.space_group_name_H-M   'P 1'
#
loop_
_entity.id
_entity.type
_entity.pdbx_description
1 polymer ?
#
loop_
_entity_poly.entity_id
_entity_poly.type
_entity_poly.pdbx_seq_one_letter_code
_entity_poly.pdbx_strand_id
1 'polypeptide(L)'
;DYGYWYCPDGRDASQQAEFESVEVKPQAIEWALSVAAGFDFNVSVDNLNGEQTCRFAFQSRVHAKLLQLLQDGFNPRTTRLLKALCKFY
;
A
#
# COMPACT_ATOMS: atom_id res chain seq x y z
N ASP A 1 -11.75 10.39 -4.42
CA ASP A 1 -10.92 11.31 -5.18
C ASP A 1 -10.21 10.47 -6.24
N TYR A 2 -10.69 10.53 -7.49
CA TYR A 2 -10.23 9.65 -8.58
C TYR A 2 -9.13 10.32 -9.45
N GLY A 3 -8.67 11.52 -9.06
CA GLY A 3 -7.82 12.38 -9.90
C GLY A 3 -6.32 12.12 -9.83
N TYR A 4 -5.80 11.55 -8.73
CA TYR A 4 -4.36 11.33 -8.56
C TYR A 4 -3.81 10.13 -9.36
N TRP A 5 -4.69 9.31 -9.94
CA TRP A 5 -4.32 7.98 -10.46
C TRP A 5 -3.75 7.95 -11.89
N TYR A 6 -3.68 9.10 -12.58
CA TYR A 6 -3.26 9.17 -13.98
C TYR A 6 -2.06 10.08 -14.21
N CYS A 7 -1.15 10.17 -13.24
CA CYS A 7 0.17 10.71 -13.57
C CYS A 7 0.90 9.66 -14.41
N PRO A 8 1.33 9.97 -15.65
CA PRO A 8 2.09 9.03 -16.44
C PRO A 8 3.41 8.68 -15.72
N ASP A 9 3.94 7.51 -16.04
CA ASP A 9 5.28 7.10 -15.63
C ASP A 9 6.33 8.17 -15.99
N GLY A 10 7.39 8.30 -15.18
CA GLY A 10 8.36 9.42 -15.29
C GLY A 10 8.16 10.52 -14.25
N ARG A 11 7.60 10.19 -13.08
CA ARG A 11 7.44 11.15 -11.97
C ARG A 11 8.78 11.62 -11.43
N ASP A 12 8.87 12.92 -11.18
CA ASP A 12 9.97 13.52 -10.41
C ASP A 12 9.85 13.21 -8.90
N ALA A 13 10.86 13.61 -8.12
CA ALA A 13 10.89 13.42 -6.66
C ALA A 13 9.59 13.85 -5.96
N SER A 14 9.06 15.02 -6.33
CA SER A 14 7.94 15.66 -5.66
C SER A 14 6.65 14.92 -5.99
N GLN A 15 6.44 14.64 -7.28
CA GLN A 15 5.29 13.89 -7.77
C GLN A 15 5.28 12.47 -7.19
N GLN A 16 6.45 11.83 -7.09
CA GLN A 16 6.59 10.51 -6.51
C GLN A 16 6.30 10.54 -4.99
N ALA A 17 6.73 11.58 -4.27
CA ALA A 17 6.42 11.74 -2.86
C ALA A 17 4.91 11.94 -2.61
N GLU A 18 4.24 12.73 -3.46
CA GLU A 18 2.78 12.91 -3.40
C GLU A 18 2.05 11.59 -3.67
N PHE A 19 2.46 10.85 -4.69
CA PHE A 19 1.93 9.52 -4.97
C PHE A 19 2.13 8.56 -3.79
N GLU A 20 3.35 8.45 -3.28
CA GLU A 20 3.64 7.57 -2.16
C GLU A 20 2.89 7.98 -0.89
N SER A 21 2.52 9.26 -0.73
CA SER A 21 1.71 9.71 0.41
C SER A 21 0.28 9.15 0.38
N VAL A 22 -0.33 9.08 -0.81
CA VAL A 22 -1.69 8.57 -0.98
C VAL A 22 -1.72 7.04 -0.99
N GLU A 23 -0.63 6.41 -1.42
CA GLU A 23 -0.48 4.95 -1.50
C GLU A 23 -0.16 4.26 -0.17
N VAL A 24 0.27 4.99 0.87
CA VAL A 24 0.61 4.37 2.18
C VAL A 24 -0.53 3.52 2.72
N LYS A 25 -1.76 4.04 2.70
CA LYS A 25 -2.93 3.37 3.28
C LYS A 25 -3.46 2.24 2.40
N PRO A 26 -3.66 2.41 1.08
CA PRO A 26 -4.00 1.31 0.17
C PRO A 26 -3.03 0.13 0.27
N GLN A 27 -1.71 0.37 0.14
CA GLN A 27 -0.72 -0.70 0.17
C GLN A 27 -0.59 -1.36 1.55
N ALA A 28 -0.89 -0.67 2.65
CA ALA A 28 -0.96 -1.30 3.97
C ALA A 28 -2.16 -2.25 4.09
N ILE A 29 -3.29 -1.92 3.46
CA ILE A 29 -4.46 -2.81 3.40
C ILE A 29 -4.14 -4.02 2.51
N GLU A 30 -3.50 -3.81 1.36
CA GLU A 30 -3.06 -4.89 0.48
C GLU A 30 -2.11 -5.85 1.19
N TRP A 31 -1.14 -5.32 1.95
CA TRP A 31 -0.26 -6.15 2.76
C TRP A 31 -1.03 -7.01 3.76
N ALA A 32 -1.99 -6.44 4.50
CA ALA A 32 -2.82 -7.22 5.41
C ALA A 32 -3.60 -8.33 4.69
N LEU A 33 -4.13 -8.04 3.50
CA LEU A 33 -4.86 -9.02 2.67
C LEU A 33 -3.95 -10.13 2.14
N SER A 34 -2.74 -9.79 1.69
CA SER A 34 -1.72 -10.77 1.27
C SER A 34 -1.39 -11.73 2.39
N VAL A 35 -1.12 -11.22 3.60
CA VAL A 35 -0.85 -12.05 4.79
C VAL A 35 -2.05 -12.92 5.14
N ALA A 36 -3.26 -12.36 5.12
CA ALA A 36 -4.49 -13.12 5.39
C ALA A 36 -4.74 -14.26 4.39
N ALA A 37 -4.16 -14.17 3.19
CA ALA A 37 -4.24 -15.18 2.13
C ALA A 37 -2.97 -16.04 2.02
N GLY A 38 -1.98 -15.88 2.91
CA GLY A 38 -0.75 -16.66 2.89
C GLY A 38 0.26 -16.27 1.80
N PHE A 39 0.18 -15.05 1.26
CA PHE A 39 1.11 -14.54 0.24
C PHE A 39 2.10 -13.52 0.81
N ASP A 40 3.31 -13.52 0.26
CA ASP A 40 4.29 -12.46 0.48
C ASP A 40 3.83 -11.15 -0.16
N PHE A 41 4.16 -10.02 0.48
CA PHE A 41 3.85 -8.68 -0.01
C PHE A 41 5.11 -7.87 -0.26
N ASN A 42 5.06 -7.07 -1.33
CA ASN A 42 6.12 -6.17 -1.76
C ASN A 42 5.49 -4.83 -2.14
N VAL A 43 5.98 -3.71 -1.58
CA VAL A 43 5.48 -2.39 -1.97
C VAL A 43 5.74 -2.11 -3.46
N SER A 44 4.76 -1.47 -4.10
CA SER A 44 4.85 -1.00 -5.48
C SER A 44 5.14 0.49 -5.49
N VAL A 45 6.31 0.88 -5.99
CA VAL A 45 6.68 2.30 -6.16
C VAL A 45 6.09 2.92 -7.43
N ASP A 46 5.67 2.07 -8.38
CA ASP A 46 4.95 2.44 -9.61
C ASP A 46 5.59 3.59 -10.42
N ASN A 47 6.92 3.58 -10.56
CA ASN A 47 7.68 4.59 -11.30
C ASN A 47 8.86 3.92 -12.03
N LEU A 48 8.62 3.40 -13.24
CA LEU A 48 9.59 2.60 -14.00
C LEU A 48 10.59 3.47 -14.78
N ASN A 49 10.15 4.64 -15.27
CA ASN A 49 10.95 5.57 -16.08
C ASN A 49 11.28 6.88 -15.35
N GLY A 50 10.91 7.03 -14.08
CA GLY A 50 11.15 8.23 -13.28
C GLY A 50 12.35 8.13 -12.32
N GLU A 51 12.37 8.99 -11.30
CA GLU A 51 13.45 9.02 -10.32
C GLU A 51 13.52 7.74 -9.47
N GLN A 52 14.74 7.30 -9.19
CA GLN A 52 15.01 6.16 -8.32
C GLN A 52 14.71 6.51 -6.85
N THR A 53 13.53 6.14 -6.36
CA THR A 53 13.19 6.34 -4.94
C THR A 53 13.66 5.21 -4.04
N CYS A 54 13.90 5.56 -2.78
CA CYS A 54 14.29 4.58 -1.76
C CYS A 54 13.08 3.72 -1.38
N ARG A 55 12.91 2.60 -2.07
CA ARG A 55 11.85 1.61 -1.82
C ARG A 55 11.74 1.20 -0.34
N PHE A 56 12.86 1.07 0.37
CA PHE A 56 12.87 0.71 1.79
C PHE A 56 12.23 1.78 2.69
N ALA A 57 12.42 3.06 2.36
CA ALA A 57 11.79 4.15 3.09
C ALA A 57 10.27 4.13 2.88
N PHE A 58 9.80 3.90 1.66
CA PHE A 58 8.38 3.73 1.37
C PHE A 58 7.80 2.50 2.07
N GLN A 59 8.46 1.35 1.98
CA GLN A 59 8.07 0.12 2.68
C GLN A 59 7.94 0.31 4.19
N SER A 60 8.86 1.05 4.81
CA SER A 60 8.83 1.35 6.24
C SER A 60 7.58 2.15 6.63
N ARG A 61 7.17 3.13 5.81
CA ARG A 61 5.94 3.91 6.03
C ARG A 61 4.68 3.06 5.87
N VAL A 62 4.64 2.21 4.83
CA VAL A 62 3.52 1.26 4.63
C VAL A 62 3.41 0.29 5.81
N HIS A 63 4.54 -0.26 6.27
CA HIS A 63 4.57 -1.17 7.41
C HIS A 63 4.09 -0.49 8.70
N ALA A 64 4.56 0.73 8.98
CA ALA A 64 4.08 1.50 10.14
C ALA A 64 2.56 1.72 10.06
N LYS A 65 2.01 1.99 8.87
CA LYS A 65 0.57 2.14 8.69
C LYS A 65 -0.19 0.83 8.87
N LEU A 66 0.36 -0.30 8.43
CA LEU A 66 -0.19 -1.63 8.69
C LEU A 66 -0.28 -1.90 10.20
N LEU A 67 0.79 -1.65 10.96
CA LEU A 67 0.79 -1.82 12.41
C LEU A 67 -0.28 -0.96 13.09
N GLN A 68 -0.44 0.29 12.65
CA GLN A 68 -1.51 1.15 13.14
C GLN A 68 -2.90 0.56 12.84
N LEU A 69 -3.14 0.11 11.61
CA LEU A 69 -4.44 -0.48 11.23
C LEU A 69 -4.75 -1.78 11.99
N LEU A 70 -3.73 -2.55 12.35
CA LEU A 70 -3.89 -3.75 13.19
C LEU A 70 -4.30 -3.39 14.63
N GLN A 71 -3.83 -2.25 15.15
CA GLN A 71 -4.18 -1.74 16.48
C GLN A 71 -5.56 -1.07 16.51
N ASP A 72 -5.80 -0.14 15.57
CA ASP A 72 -7.02 0.67 15.50
C ASP A 72 -8.21 -0.10 14.91
N GLY A 73 -7.92 -1.16 14.15
CA GLY A 73 -8.90 -1.93 13.39
C GLY A 73 -9.11 -1.41 11.97
N PHE A 74 -9.59 -2.32 11.10
CA PHE A 74 -9.91 -1.98 9.72
C PHE A 74 -11.39 -1.60 9.56
N ASN A 75 -11.69 -0.87 8.49
CA ASN A 75 -13.07 -0.57 8.13
C ASN A 75 -13.87 -1.87 7.88
N PRO A 76 -15.22 -1.84 7.94
CA PRO A 76 -16.05 -3.05 7.85
C PRO A 76 -15.88 -3.87 6.57
N ARG A 77 -15.56 -3.22 5.43
CA ARG A 77 -15.35 -3.93 4.16
C ARG A 77 -14.03 -4.69 4.18
N THR A 78 -12.95 -4.03 4.58
CA THR A 78 -11.63 -4.66 4.70
C THR A 78 -11.65 -5.78 5.74
N THR A 79 -12.27 -5.57 6.90
CA THR A 79 -12.41 -6.61 7.94
C THR A 79 -13.16 -7.85 7.43
N ARG A 80 -14.24 -7.65 6.65
CA ARG A 80 -14.98 -8.76 6.05
C ARG A 80 -14.12 -9.56 5.09
N LEU A 81 -13.36 -8.88 4.23
CA LEU A 81 -12.49 -9.54 3.27
C LEU A 81 -11.34 -10.29 3.96
N LEU A 82 -10.68 -9.68 4.95
CA LEU A 82 -9.64 -10.33 5.75
C LEU A 82 -10.15 -11.65 6.37
N LYS A 83 -11.32 -11.62 7.01
CA LYS A 83 -11.91 -12.82 7.61
C LYS A 83 -12.25 -13.90 6.58
N ALA A 84 -12.67 -13.50 5.38
CA ALA A 84 -12.95 -14.45 4.31
C ALA A 84 -11.67 -15.11 3.79
N LEU A 85 -10.59 -14.33 3.61
CA LEU A 85 -9.29 -14.84 3.18
C LEU A 85 -8.70 -15.80 4.20
N CYS A 86 -8.63 -15.41 5.49
CA CYS A 86 -8.14 -16.26 6.58
C CYS A 86 -8.93 -17.57 6.76
N LYS A 87 -10.17 -17.63 6.26
CA LYS A 87 -11.00 -18.84 6.34
C LYS A 87 -10.80 -19.76 5.14
N PHE A 88 -10.45 -19.20 3.99
CA PHE A 88 -10.36 -19.93 2.74
C PHE A 88 -8.96 -20.54 2.52
N TYR A 89 -7.91 -19.76 2.82
CA TYR A 89 -6.51 -20.17 2.75
C TYR A 89 -6.00 -20.60 4.12
#